data_AF-A0A9X8QYA5-F1
#
_entry.id   AF-A0A9X8QYA5-F1
#
_cell.length_a   1.000
_cell.length_b   1.000
_cell.length_c   1.000
_cell.angle_alpha   90.00
_cell.angle_beta   90.00
_cell.angle_gamma   90.00
#
_symmetry.space_group_name_H-M   'P 1'
#
loop_
_entity.id
_entity.type
_entity.pdbx_description
1 polymer ?
#
loop_
_entity_poly.entity_id
_entity_poly.type
_entity_poly.pdbx_seq_one_letter_code
_entity_poly.pdbx_strand_id
1 'polypeptide(L)'
;MTRCPEHGCHDQAVDRYLDQHQRTLTDVLDEVLDTEAGLREVLLQLRHDTAVDNLDTVLDAEAGLKAILPATLRNSPSGRPDAQEAPLENTGARRDAFHAVSPVDRMALRSNPEVTAACLDLDRALDLIRHLDPDLVLDRALNLAHDLALDLARARDLNFDGDFNIDDDLDRELTRACVLADDLAGALNNARARGLVRDLNVARDLNIARNRDLSVARNRARDLNIVLDRARDLAHDMDRDLDRARALALVLVDVRANQVGRAIGLVLRWELPALDKDSLHAFLNDFTTADLSSAELGGVDLDGVRWSERGTKWPPVVDVEALKILSAETPPGSKTWIVRSGTATIRDFVELV
;
A
#
# COMPACT_ATOMS: atom_id res chain seq x y z
N MET A 1 64.37 10.82 -55.32
CA MET A 1 64.14 10.59 -53.88
C MET A 1 63.29 11.73 -53.36
N THR A 2 61.99 11.49 -53.17
CA THR A 2 61.12 12.40 -52.43
C THR A 2 59.96 11.58 -51.89
N ARG A 3 59.97 11.30 -50.59
CA ARG A 3 58.87 10.63 -49.86
C ARG A 3 57.89 11.70 -49.40
N CYS A 4 56.62 11.58 -49.75
CA CYS A 4 55.53 12.39 -49.20
C CYS A 4 55.04 11.80 -47.86
N PRO A 5 54.71 12.63 -46.85
CA PRO A 5 54.13 12.21 -45.58
C PRO A 5 52.61 12.44 -45.57
N GLU A 6 51.81 11.40 -45.78
CA GLU A 6 50.33 11.50 -45.69
C GLU A 6 49.72 10.67 -44.56
N HIS A 7 50.52 9.95 -43.77
CA HIS A 7 50.01 8.97 -42.79
C HIS A 7 49.61 9.54 -41.41
N GLY A 8 49.72 10.85 -41.15
CA GLY A 8 49.46 11.43 -39.82
C GLY A 8 48.05 11.99 -39.59
N CYS A 9 47.30 12.30 -40.66
CA CYS A 9 46.01 13.00 -40.54
C CYS A 9 44.82 12.05 -40.35
N HIS A 10 44.96 10.80 -40.80
CA HIS A 10 43.90 9.80 -40.70
C HIS A 10 43.78 9.21 -39.29
N ASP A 11 44.90 8.99 -38.58
CA ASP A 11 44.91 8.47 -37.21
C ASP A 11 44.21 9.42 -36.22
N GLN A 12 44.47 10.73 -36.31
CA GLN A 12 43.82 11.71 -35.43
C GLN A 12 42.31 11.87 -35.66
N ALA A 13 41.81 11.50 -36.84
CA ALA A 13 40.38 11.54 -37.13
C ALA A 13 39.68 10.30 -36.56
N VAL A 14 40.35 9.14 -36.60
CA VAL A 14 39.85 7.89 -36.01
C VAL A 14 39.83 7.98 -34.49
N ASP A 15 40.88 8.53 -33.86
CA ASP A 15 40.92 8.71 -32.42
C ASP A 15 39.82 9.65 -31.92
N ARG A 16 39.56 10.75 -32.64
CA ARG A 16 38.46 11.67 -32.29
C ARG A 16 37.07 11.02 -32.45
N TYR A 17 36.91 10.16 -33.45
CA TYR A 17 35.65 9.45 -33.67
C TYR A 17 35.40 8.39 -32.59
N LEU A 18 36.44 7.67 -32.17
CA LEU A 18 36.37 6.69 -31.08
C LEU A 18 36.09 7.35 -29.73
N ASP A 19 36.77 8.46 -29.42
CA ASP A 19 36.54 9.23 -28.20
C ASP A 19 35.10 9.77 -28.13
N GLN A 20 34.56 10.19 -29.27
CA GLN A 20 33.18 10.71 -29.33
C GLN A 20 32.16 9.59 -29.12
N HIS A 21 32.35 8.43 -29.76
CA HIS A 21 31.48 7.27 -29.55
C HIS A 21 31.57 6.72 -28.13
N GLN A 22 32.75 6.71 -27.52
CA GLN A 22 32.90 6.25 -26.15
C GLN A 22 32.18 7.17 -25.16
N ARG A 23 32.23 8.50 -25.35
CA ARG A 23 31.48 9.44 -24.51
C ARG A 23 29.98 9.29 -24.70
N THR A 24 29.49 9.18 -25.94
CA THR A 24 28.06 8.97 -26.20
C THR A 24 27.56 7.65 -25.62
N LEU A 25 28.35 6.58 -25.70
CA LEU A 25 28.01 5.30 -25.07
C LEU A 25 27.96 5.41 -23.54
N THR A 26 28.88 6.17 -22.95
CA THR A 26 28.94 6.37 -21.49
C THR A 26 27.74 7.19 -21.03
N ASP A 27 27.38 8.27 -21.72
CA ASP A 27 26.23 9.11 -21.39
C ASP A 27 24.90 8.33 -21.53
N VAL A 28 24.76 7.51 -22.58
CA VAL A 28 23.58 6.66 -22.76
C VAL A 28 23.52 5.54 -21.71
N LEU A 29 24.65 4.99 -21.29
CA LEU A 29 24.70 4.00 -20.21
C LEU A 29 24.36 4.63 -18.87
N ASP A 30 24.77 5.87 -18.59
CA ASP A 30 24.43 6.59 -17.35
C ASP A 30 22.96 7.01 -17.31
N GLU A 31 22.36 7.31 -18.47
CA GLU A 31 20.93 7.61 -18.63
C GLU A 31 20.03 6.36 -18.51
N VAL A 32 20.48 5.22 -19.06
CA VAL A 32 19.71 3.95 -19.04
C VAL A 32 19.92 3.17 -17.75
N LEU A 33 21.13 3.21 -17.21
CA LEU A 33 21.47 2.64 -15.91
C LEU A 33 21.61 3.81 -14.95
N ASP A 34 20.48 4.37 -14.49
CA ASP A 34 20.46 5.20 -13.29
C ASP A 34 20.82 4.29 -12.10
N THR A 35 22.12 4.04 -11.97
CA THR A 35 22.70 3.16 -10.96
C THR A 35 22.39 3.68 -9.57
N GLU A 36 22.11 4.98 -9.42
CA GLU A 36 21.75 5.64 -8.17
C GLU A 36 20.28 5.42 -7.81
N ALA A 37 19.38 5.32 -8.79
CA ALA A 37 18.01 4.82 -8.60
C ALA A 37 18.00 3.32 -8.26
N GLY A 38 18.78 2.51 -9.00
CA GLY A 38 18.91 1.08 -8.72
C GLY A 38 19.49 0.78 -7.33
N LEU A 39 20.49 1.55 -6.90
CA LEU A 39 21.08 1.40 -5.56
C LEU A 39 20.12 1.88 -4.45
N ARG A 40 19.31 2.92 -4.73
CA ARG A 40 18.25 3.36 -3.82
C ARG A 40 17.18 2.28 -3.64
N GLU A 41 16.82 1.59 -4.71
CA GLU A 41 15.83 0.50 -4.69
C GLU A 41 16.34 -0.72 -3.90
N VAL A 42 17.59 -1.12 -4.11
CA VAL A 42 18.24 -2.20 -3.33
C VAL A 42 18.36 -1.84 -1.84
N LEU A 43 18.69 -0.59 -1.51
CA LEU A 43 18.74 -0.12 -0.11
C LEU A 43 17.35 -0.05 0.53
N LEU A 44 16.29 0.18 -0.26
CA LEU A 44 14.91 0.14 0.19
C LEU A 44 14.47 -1.28 0.50
N GLN A 45 14.81 -2.24 -0.38
CA GLN A 45 14.60 -3.67 -0.16
C GLN A 45 15.27 -4.14 1.13
N LEU A 46 16.55 -3.78 1.34
CA LEU A 46 17.31 -4.17 2.52
C LEU A 46 16.71 -3.61 3.83
N ARG A 47 16.19 -2.37 3.78
CA ARG A 47 15.48 -1.75 4.92
C ARG A 47 14.12 -2.39 5.18
N HIS A 48 13.44 -2.82 4.13
CA HIS A 48 12.18 -3.53 4.25
C HIS A 48 12.39 -4.91 4.88
N ASP A 49 13.36 -5.69 4.41
CA ASP A 49 13.71 -7.00 4.99
C ASP A 49 14.10 -6.87 6.47
N THR A 50 14.92 -5.85 6.80
CA THR A 50 15.29 -5.56 8.20
C THR A 50 14.07 -5.18 9.05
N ALA A 51 13.10 -4.45 8.48
CA ALA A 51 11.88 -4.09 9.19
C ALA A 51 10.95 -5.31 9.39
N VAL A 52 10.88 -6.22 8.42
CA VAL A 52 10.13 -7.47 8.50
C VAL A 52 10.75 -8.41 9.54
N ASP A 53 12.07 -8.58 9.55
CA ASP A 53 12.78 -9.38 10.57
C ASP A 53 12.63 -8.79 11.98
N ASN A 54 12.63 -7.46 12.09
CA ASN A 54 12.35 -6.77 13.36
C ASN A 54 10.88 -6.93 13.80
N LEU A 55 9.93 -6.97 12.86
CA LEU A 55 8.53 -7.27 13.18
C LEU A 55 8.36 -8.73 13.60
N ASP A 56 9.03 -9.68 12.96
CA ASP A 56 8.99 -11.12 13.30
C ASP A 56 9.63 -11.40 14.68
N THR A 57 10.65 -10.63 15.06
CA THR A 57 11.25 -10.71 16.40
C THR A 57 10.45 -10.00 17.49
N VAL A 58 9.69 -8.95 17.17
CA VAL A 58 8.80 -8.26 18.13
C VAL A 58 7.46 -9.01 18.27
N LEU A 59 6.97 -9.59 17.18
CA LEU A 59 5.78 -10.44 17.13
C LEU A 59 6.22 -11.89 17.09
N ASP A 60 6.64 -12.44 18.22
CA ASP A 60 6.84 -13.89 18.38
C ASP A 60 5.47 -14.59 18.20
N ALA A 61 5.13 -14.82 16.94
CA ALA A 61 3.87 -15.40 16.52
C ALA A 61 3.72 -16.83 17.06
N GLU A 62 4.84 -17.51 17.34
CA GLU A 62 4.87 -18.85 17.91
C GLU A 62 4.54 -18.83 19.42
N ALA A 63 5.05 -17.85 20.18
CA ALA A 63 4.65 -17.60 21.57
C ALA A 63 3.19 -17.10 21.67
N GLY A 64 2.76 -16.25 20.74
CA GLY A 64 1.37 -15.78 20.64
C GLY A 64 0.39 -16.92 20.35
N LEU A 65 0.71 -17.83 19.43
CA LEU A 65 -0.11 -19.01 19.14
C LEU A 65 -0.16 -20.01 20.31
N LYS A 66 0.94 -20.17 21.05
CA LYS A 66 1.02 -21.05 22.22
C LYS A 66 0.14 -20.57 23.39
N ALA A 67 -0.08 -19.26 23.48
CA ALA A 67 -0.97 -18.65 24.47
C ALA A 67 -2.46 -18.76 24.08
N ILE A 68 -2.75 -18.92 22.78
CA ILE A 68 -4.12 -18.98 22.24
C ILE A 68 -4.67 -20.41 22.19
N LEU A 69 -3.81 -21.44 22.15
CA LEU A 69 -4.24 -22.85 22.17
C LEU A 69 -4.51 -23.35 23.61
N PRO A 70 -5.76 -23.68 23.99
CA PRO A 70 -6.03 -24.35 25.26
C PRO A 70 -5.55 -25.81 25.18
N ALA A 71 -4.86 -26.27 26.21
CA ALA A 71 -4.36 -27.65 26.34
C ALA A 71 -5.48 -28.73 26.46
N THR A 72 -6.73 -28.43 26.14
CA THR A 72 -7.90 -29.26 26.45
C THR A 72 -8.49 -30.04 25.27
N LEU A 73 -7.95 -29.91 24.05
CA LEU A 73 -8.36 -30.73 22.90
C LEU A 73 -7.56 -32.04 22.84
N ARG A 74 -7.78 -32.93 23.82
CA ARG A 74 -7.29 -34.32 23.70
C ARG A 74 -8.30 -35.44 23.92
N ASN A 75 -9.55 -35.17 24.32
CA ASN A 75 -10.52 -36.25 24.53
C ASN A 75 -11.91 -35.94 23.95
N SER A 76 -12.16 -36.50 22.75
CA SER A 76 -13.46 -37.02 22.25
C SER A 76 -14.61 -36.05 21.92
N PRO A 77 -15.66 -36.50 21.20
CA PRO A 77 -15.59 -37.06 19.85
C PRO A 77 -16.52 -36.31 18.87
N SER A 78 -16.19 -36.48 17.59
CA SER A 78 -16.89 -36.03 16.39
C SER A 78 -18.41 -36.01 16.49
N GLY A 79 -19.00 -34.81 16.47
CA GLY A 79 -20.44 -34.58 16.31
C GLY A 79 -20.64 -33.27 15.55
N ARG A 80 -20.98 -33.38 14.28
CA ARG A 80 -21.41 -32.26 13.42
C ARG A 80 -22.77 -31.76 13.92
N PRO A 81 -22.99 -30.43 13.99
CA PRO A 81 -24.30 -29.93 13.62
C PRO A 81 -24.22 -28.76 12.65
N ASP A 82 -25.08 -28.92 11.65
CA ASP A 82 -25.72 -28.00 10.73
C ASP A 82 -25.60 -26.49 10.98
N ALA A 83 -25.47 -25.80 9.84
CA ALA A 83 -25.73 -24.39 9.67
C ALA A 83 -27.14 -24.04 10.17
N GLN A 84 -27.21 -23.38 11.32
CA GLN A 84 -28.33 -22.52 11.68
C GLN A 84 -27.82 -21.08 11.67
N GLU A 85 -28.25 -20.33 10.65
CA GLU A 85 -28.32 -18.87 10.70
C GLU A 85 -29.06 -18.47 11.98
N ALA A 86 -28.35 -17.77 12.89
CA ALA A 86 -28.94 -17.22 14.09
C ALA A 86 -29.70 -15.91 13.73
N PRO A 87 -30.96 -15.74 14.18
CA PRO A 87 -31.76 -14.55 13.92
C PRO A 87 -31.19 -13.27 14.54
N LEU A 88 -31.30 -12.16 13.79
CA LEU A 88 -30.93 -10.76 14.11
C LEU A 88 -31.76 -10.11 15.25
N GLU A 89 -32.17 -10.84 16.29
CA GLU A 89 -33.09 -10.33 17.32
C GLU A 89 -32.42 -9.85 18.64
N ASN A 90 -31.08 -9.76 18.71
CA ASN A 90 -30.38 -9.55 19.99
C ASN A 90 -29.86 -8.12 20.26
N THR A 91 -30.22 -7.12 19.46
CA THR A 91 -29.80 -5.72 19.66
C THR A 91 -30.69 -4.94 20.63
N GLY A 92 -31.98 -5.27 20.73
CA GLY A 92 -32.93 -4.64 21.66
C GLY A 92 -32.66 -5.01 23.13
N ALA A 93 -32.59 -6.31 23.42
CA ALA A 93 -32.30 -6.82 24.76
C ALA A 93 -30.90 -6.40 25.28
N ARG A 94 -29.92 -6.21 24.37
CA ARG A 94 -28.60 -5.66 24.70
C ARG A 94 -28.69 -4.21 25.16
N ARG A 95 -29.42 -3.33 24.47
CA ARG A 95 -29.62 -1.92 24.88
C ARG A 95 -30.29 -1.79 26.24
N ASP A 96 -31.24 -2.66 26.54
CA ASP A 96 -31.98 -2.63 27.81
C ASP A 96 -31.09 -2.96 29.03
N ALA A 97 -30.07 -3.81 28.87
CA ALA A 97 -29.10 -4.08 29.93
C ALA A 97 -28.23 -2.86 30.29
N PHE A 98 -28.00 -1.94 29.34
CA PHE A 98 -27.17 -0.75 29.57
C PHE A 98 -27.92 0.40 30.25
N HIS A 99 -29.23 0.49 30.05
CA HIS A 99 -30.06 1.46 30.77
C HIS A 99 -30.14 1.17 32.28
N ALA A 100 -29.75 -0.04 32.70
CA ALA A 100 -29.67 -0.41 34.11
C ALA A 100 -28.41 0.13 34.80
N VAL A 101 -27.34 0.46 34.06
CA VAL A 101 -26.13 1.06 34.64
C VAL A 101 -26.36 2.57 34.74
N SER A 102 -26.23 3.11 35.95
CA SER A 102 -26.48 4.53 36.17
C SER A 102 -25.49 5.40 35.37
N PRO A 103 -25.89 6.58 34.89
CA PRO A 103 -24.95 7.49 34.22
C PRO A 103 -23.77 7.89 35.11
N VAL A 104 -23.96 7.91 36.44
CA VAL A 104 -22.89 8.18 37.40
C VAL A 104 -21.86 7.05 37.40
N ASP A 105 -22.29 5.79 37.42
CA ASP A 105 -21.38 4.63 37.35
C ASP A 105 -20.66 4.57 36.00
N ARG A 106 -21.36 4.90 34.91
CA ARG A 106 -20.77 5.03 33.55
C ARG A 106 -19.67 6.07 33.51
N MET A 107 -19.87 7.20 34.19
CA MET A 107 -18.87 8.25 34.29
C MET A 107 -17.68 7.83 35.18
N ALA A 108 -17.95 7.13 36.28
CA ALA A 108 -16.90 6.59 37.15
C ALA A 108 -16.02 5.55 36.45
N LEU A 109 -16.59 4.73 35.56
CA LEU A 109 -15.85 3.74 34.75
C LEU A 109 -14.76 4.39 33.89
N ARG A 110 -14.97 5.62 33.39
CA ARG A 110 -13.96 6.34 32.60
C ARG A 110 -12.70 6.69 33.39
N SER A 111 -12.81 6.76 34.72
CA SER A 111 -11.68 7.05 35.62
C SER A 111 -11.04 5.79 36.19
N ASN A 112 -11.58 4.61 35.87
CA ASN A 112 -11.01 3.36 36.32
C ASN A 112 -9.78 3.01 35.46
N PRO A 113 -8.59 2.80 36.06
CA PRO A 113 -7.35 2.60 35.32
C PRO A 113 -7.37 1.37 34.40
N GLU A 114 -8.09 0.29 34.76
CA GLU A 114 -8.20 -0.91 33.93
C GLU A 114 -9.06 -0.66 32.69
N VAL A 115 -10.16 0.08 32.85
CA VAL A 115 -11.04 0.48 31.73
C VAL A 115 -10.32 1.48 30.83
N THR A 116 -9.66 2.49 31.40
CA THR A 116 -8.88 3.48 30.63
C THR A 116 -7.76 2.82 29.84
N ALA A 117 -7.00 1.90 30.44
CA ALA A 117 -5.95 1.17 29.74
C ALA A 117 -6.50 0.31 28.59
N ALA A 118 -7.62 -0.38 28.81
CA ALA A 118 -8.26 -1.19 27.78
C ALA A 118 -8.82 -0.32 26.63
N CYS A 119 -9.41 0.84 26.94
CA CYS A 119 -9.89 1.80 25.93
C CYS A 119 -8.73 2.35 25.09
N LEU A 120 -7.61 2.68 25.72
CA LEU A 120 -6.43 3.18 25.02
C LEU A 120 -5.83 2.12 24.07
N ASP A 121 -5.82 0.85 24.49
CA ASP A 121 -5.41 -0.25 23.62
C ASP A 121 -6.40 -0.48 22.45
N LEU A 122 -7.70 -0.26 22.65
CA LEU A 122 -8.69 -0.27 21.59
C LEU A 122 -8.48 0.89 20.61
N ASP A 123 -8.23 2.10 21.11
CA ASP A 123 -7.97 3.27 20.27
C ASP A 123 -6.71 3.08 19.41
N ARG A 124 -5.63 2.52 19.97
CA ARG A 124 -4.43 2.15 19.20
C ARG A 124 -4.73 1.14 18.09
N ALA A 125 -5.55 0.13 18.37
CA ALA A 125 -5.95 -0.85 17.36
C ALA A 125 -6.78 -0.20 16.23
N LEU A 126 -7.55 0.83 16.54
CA LEU A 126 -8.33 1.58 15.56
C LEU A 126 -7.51 2.54 14.74
N ASP A 127 -6.52 3.18 15.36
CA ASP A 127 -5.55 3.95 14.63
C ASP A 127 -4.78 3.06 13.65
N LEU A 128 -4.40 1.84 14.05
CA LEU A 128 -3.76 0.90 13.13
C LEU A 128 -4.62 0.65 11.88
N ILE A 129 -5.94 0.45 12.01
CA ILE A 129 -6.83 0.29 10.86
C ILE A 129 -6.82 1.53 9.96
N ARG A 130 -6.89 2.73 10.54
CA ARG A 130 -6.86 3.99 9.77
C ARG A 130 -5.56 4.16 8.99
N HIS A 131 -4.44 3.72 9.56
CA HIS A 131 -3.13 3.78 8.90
C HIS A 131 -2.94 2.70 7.83
N LEU A 132 -3.79 1.66 7.82
CA LEU A 132 -3.82 0.60 6.80
C LEU A 132 -4.79 0.93 5.63
N ASP A 133 -5.42 2.11 5.64
CA ASP A 133 -6.27 2.60 4.54
C ASP A 133 -5.41 3.34 3.49
N PRO A 134 -5.40 2.98 2.19
CA PRO A 134 -4.24 3.13 1.34
C PRO A 134 -4.45 4.16 0.23
N ASP A 135 -4.85 5.40 0.53
CA ASP A 135 -5.15 6.39 -0.51
C ASP A 135 -3.91 7.02 -1.19
N LEU A 136 -2.75 6.33 -1.20
CA LEU A 136 -1.56 6.88 -1.88
C LEU A 136 -0.65 5.83 -2.57
N VAL A 137 -0.64 4.59 -2.10
CA VAL A 137 0.18 3.52 -2.69
C VAL A 137 -0.56 2.85 -3.86
N LEU A 138 -1.87 2.68 -3.74
CA LEU A 138 -2.68 2.00 -4.74
C LEU A 138 -2.86 2.82 -6.02
N ASP A 139 -3.06 4.13 -5.91
CA ASP A 139 -3.16 5.03 -7.08
C ASP A 139 -1.86 5.12 -7.87
N ARG A 140 -0.71 5.08 -7.18
CA ARG A 140 0.59 5.09 -7.87
C ARG A 140 0.87 3.77 -8.57
N ALA A 141 0.50 2.65 -7.94
CA ALA A 141 0.61 1.33 -8.54
C ALA A 141 -0.33 1.16 -9.75
N LEU A 142 -1.56 1.69 -9.66
CA LEU A 142 -2.54 1.65 -10.77
C LEU A 142 -2.14 2.56 -11.94
N ASN A 143 -1.63 3.76 -11.67
CA ASN A 143 -1.13 4.64 -12.73
C ASN A 143 0.11 4.06 -13.41
N LEU A 144 1.04 3.50 -12.64
CA LEU A 144 2.20 2.80 -13.20
C LEU A 144 1.76 1.59 -14.04
N ALA A 145 0.81 0.78 -13.55
CA ALA A 145 0.28 -0.35 -14.30
C ALA A 145 -0.43 0.06 -15.61
N HIS A 146 -1.06 1.24 -15.62
CA HIS A 146 -1.73 1.79 -16.80
C HIS A 146 -0.74 2.30 -17.85
N ASP A 147 0.22 3.13 -17.46
CA ASP A 147 1.29 3.63 -18.35
C ASP A 147 2.08 2.47 -18.95
N LEU A 148 2.27 1.42 -18.15
CA LEU A 148 2.97 0.21 -18.55
C LEU A 148 2.17 -0.68 -19.51
N ALA A 149 0.85 -0.74 -19.36
CA ALA A 149 -0.02 -1.43 -20.31
C ALA A 149 0.00 -0.74 -21.69
N LEU A 150 0.15 0.59 -21.71
CA LEU A 150 0.29 1.37 -22.93
C LEU A 150 1.64 1.11 -23.63
N ASP A 151 2.73 1.02 -22.87
CA ASP A 151 4.05 0.70 -23.43
C ASP A 151 4.13 -0.75 -23.94
N LEU A 152 3.44 -1.68 -23.28
CA LEU A 152 3.26 -3.06 -23.75
C LEU A 152 2.45 -3.15 -25.05
N ALA A 153 1.44 -2.30 -25.23
CA ALA A 153 0.69 -2.22 -26.48
C ALA A 153 1.59 -1.72 -27.61
N ARG A 154 2.42 -0.71 -27.37
CA ARG A 154 3.42 -0.21 -28.34
C ARG A 154 4.47 -1.28 -28.67
N ALA A 155 4.97 -2.01 -27.68
CA ALA A 155 5.93 -3.09 -27.90
C ALA A 155 5.30 -4.28 -28.64
N ARG A 156 4.01 -4.56 -28.41
CA ARG A 156 3.26 -5.56 -29.19
C ARG A 156 3.00 -5.11 -30.62
N ASP A 157 2.75 -3.83 -30.88
CA ASP A 157 2.69 -3.31 -32.24
C ASP A 157 4.02 -3.50 -32.97
N LEU A 158 5.16 -3.28 -32.30
CA LEU A 158 6.50 -3.61 -32.84
C LEU A 158 6.74 -5.11 -33.06
N ASN A 159 6.01 -5.97 -32.35
CA ASN A 159 6.09 -7.43 -32.48
C ASN A 159 5.05 -7.98 -33.49
N PHE A 160 4.02 -7.18 -33.84
CA PHE A 160 3.06 -7.44 -34.91
C PHE A 160 3.55 -7.01 -36.29
N ASP A 161 4.70 -6.33 -36.38
CA ASP A 161 5.59 -6.39 -37.56
C ASP A 161 6.24 -7.78 -37.72
N GLY A 162 5.56 -8.81 -37.21
CA GLY A 162 5.76 -10.20 -37.54
C GLY A 162 5.29 -10.44 -38.95
N ASP A 163 6.14 -10.12 -39.91
CA ASP A 163 6.38 -11.06 -40.97
C ASP A 163 7.86 -11.43 -40.92
N PHE A 164 8.18 -12.35 -39.99
CA PHE A 164 9.47 -13.03 -39.97
C PHE A 164 9.80 -13.65 -41.33
N ASN A 165 8.78 -13.92 -42.17
CA ASN A 165 9.01 -14.30 -43.55
C ASN A 165 9.51 -13.13 -44.39
N ILE A 166 9.04 -11.90 -44.23
CA ILE A 166 9.45 -10.77 -45.10
C ILE A 166 10.93 -10.42 -44.93
N ASP A 167 11.46 -10.31 -43.70
CA ASP A 167 12.85 -9.89 -43.50
C ASP A 167 13.85 -11.02 -43.88
N ASP A 168 13.53 -12.29 -43.60
CA ASP A 168 14.33 -13.46 -44.00
C ASP A 168 14.19 -13.76 -45.50
N ASP A 169 12.99 -13.59 -46.07
CA ASP A 169 12.76 -13.68 -47.51
C ASP A 169 13.49 -12.56 -48.25
N LEU A 170 13.53 -11.34 -47.69
CA LEU A 170 14.29 -10.23 -48.27
C LEU A 170 15.80 -10.49 -48.26
N ASP A 171 16.35 -11.04 -47.18
CA ASP A 171 17.77 -11.43 -47.15
C ASP A 171 18.09 -12.54 -48.17
N ARG A 172 17.19 -13.51 -48.32
CA ARG A 172 17.29 -14.57 -49.33
C ARG A 172 17.19 -14.02 -50.76
N GLU A 173 16.26 -13.12 -51.02
CA GLU A 173 16.08 -12.50 -52.34
C GLU A 173 17.24 -11.55 -52.69
N LEU A 174 17.76 -10.78 -51.73
CA LEU A 174 18.97 -9.96 -51.93
C LEU A 174 20.19 -10.85 -52.22
N THR A 175 20.35 -11.96 -51.51
CA THR A 175 21.42 -12.94 -51.77
C THR A 175 21.33 -13.51 -53.19
N ARG A 176 20.12 -13.87 -53.65
CA ARG A 176 19.89 -14.33 -55.03
C ARG A 176 20.18 -13.24 -56.05
N ALA A 177 19.75 -12.01 -55.80
CA ALA A 177 19.97 -10.88 -56.67
C ALA A 177 21.47 -10.55 -56.84
N CYS A 178 22.26 -10.62 -55.76
CA CYS A 178 23.71 -10.45 -55.82
C CYS A 178 24.35 -11.50 -56.75
N VAL A 179 24.02 -12.78 -56.57
CA VAL A 179 24.57 -13.88 -57.38
C VAL A 179 24.25 -13.69 -58.87
N LEU A 180 23.00 -13.37 -59.19
CA LEU A 180 22.58 -13.13 -60.58
C LEU A 180 23.27 -11.90 -61.20
N ALA A 181 23.47 -10.84 -60.40
CA ALA A 181 24.14 -9.62 -60.86
C ALA A 181 25.65 -9.87 -61.09
N ASP A 182 26.29 -10.70 -60.27
CA ASP A 182 27.68 -11.12 -60.43
C ASP A 182 27.88 -11.99 -61.67
N ASP A 183 27.01 -12.98 -61.89
CA ASP A 183 27.02 -13.83 -63.08
C ASP A 183 26.88 -12.98 -64.36
N LEU A 184 25.97 -12.00 -64.36
CA LEU A 184 25.77 -11.08 -65.47
C LEU A 184 26.98 -10.14 -65.68
N ALA A 185 27.57 -9.65 -64.59
CA ALA A 185 28.75 -8.80 -64.63
C ALA A 185 29.97 -9.52 -65.22
N GLY A 186 30.16 -10.80 -64.85
CA GLY A 186 31.20 -11.68 -65.39
C GLY A 186 30.97 -12.02 -66.86
N ALA A 187 29.75 -12.43 -67.23
CA ALA A 187 29.42 -12.83 -68.59
C ALA A 187 29.53 -11.69 -69.62
N LEU A 188 29.23 -10.45 -69.22
CA LEU A 188 29.17 -9.29 -70.12
C LEU A 188 30.31 -8.28 -69.92
N ASN A 189 31.24 -8.53 -68.99
CA ASN A 189 32.27 -7.57 -68.53
C ASN A 189 31.70 -6.17 -68.24
N ASN A 190 30.44 -6.10 -67.80
CA ASN A 190 29.63 -4.89 -67.87
C ASN A 190 29.84 -4.04 -66.60
N ALA A 191 30.36 -2.82 -66.76
CA ALA A 191 30.61 -1.90 -65.65
C ALA A 191 29.33 -1.52 -64.89
N ARG A 192 28.17 -1.48 -65.56
CA ARG A 192 26.87 -1.19 -64.93
C ARG A 192 26.38 -2.35 -64.06
N ALA A 193 26.61 -3.59 -64.49
CA ALA A 193 26.32 -4.77 -63.68
C ALA A 193 27.22 -4.84 -62.43
N ARG A 194 28.51 -4.48 -62.57
CA ARG A 194 29.41 -4.33 -61.41
C ARG A 194 28.97 -3.24 -60.42
N GLY A 195 28.36 -2.15 -60.92
CA GLY A 195 27.72 -1.14 -60.07
C GLY A 195 26.54 -1.70 -59.30
N LEU A 196 25.66 -2.44 -59.98
CA LEU A 196 24.49 -3.07 -59.36
C LEU A 196 24.87 -4.08 -58.26
N VAL A 197 25.91 -4.90 -58.48
CA VAL A 197 26.45 -5.82 -57.46
C VAL A 197 26.85 -5.06 -56.20
N ARG A 198 27.55 -3.93 -56.35
CA ARG A 198 27.97 -3.12 -55.20
C ARG A 198 26.76 -2.57 -54.45
N ASP A 199 25.78 -2.04 -55.16
CA ASP A 199 24.57 -1.47 -54.55
C ASP A 199 23.74 -2.55 -53.83
N LEU A 200 23.63 -3.76 -54.41
CA LEU A 200 22.94 -4.88 -53.79
C LEU A 200 23.68 -5.43 -52.56
N ASN A 201 25.01 -5.47 -52.58
CA ASN A 201 25.81 -5.85 -51.40
C ASN A 201 25.63 -4.83 -50.27
N VAL A 202 25.61 -3.52 -50.57
CA VAL A 202 25.32 -2.48 -49.57
C VAL A 202 23.90 -2.64 -49.01
N ALA A 203 22.90 -2.90 -49.87
CA ALA A 203 21.53 -3.14 -49.43
C ALA A 203 21.41 -4.37 -48.52
N ARG A 204 22.16 -5.44 -48.83
CA ARG A 204 22.24 -6.64 -48.01
C ARG A 204 22.89 -6.36 -46.66
N ASP A 205 24.03 -5.69 -46.63
CA ASP A 205 24.73 -5.35 -45.38
C ASP A 205 23.86 -4.48 -44.46
N LEU A 206 23.13 -3.52 -45.02
CA LEU A 206 22.14 -2.72 -44.29
C LEU A 206 20.97 -3.55 -43.76
N ASN A 207 20.46 -4.50 -44.55
CA ASN A 207 19.38 -5.40 -44.09
C ASN A 207 19.84 -6.29 -42.92
N ILE A 208 21.06 -6.83 -43.00
CA ILE A 208 21.66 -7.61 -41.91
C ILE A 208 21.83 -6.75 -40.64
N ALA A 209 22.30 -5.52 -40.77
CA ALA A 209 22.44 -4.59 -39.65
C ALA A 209 21.08 -4.29 -39.00
N ARG A 210 20.07 -3.94 -39.81
CA ARG A 210 18.69 -3.71 -39.35
C ARG A 210 18.12 -4.93 -38.60
N ASN A 211 18.32 -6.13 -39.12
CA ASN A 211 17.82 -7.35 -38.49
C ASN A 211 18.46 -7.62 -37.13
N ARG A 212 19.76 -7.29 -36.97
CA ARG A 212 20.44 -7.37 -35.67
C ARG A 212 19.87 -6.36 -34.68
N ASP A 213 19.67 -5.12 -35.09
CA ASP A 213 19.13 -4.07 -34.22
C ASP A 213 17.70 -4.41 -33.77
N LEU A 214 16.87 -4.91 -34.69
CA LEU A 214 15.52 -5.39 -34.37
C LEU A 214 15.56 -6.60 -33.43
N SER A 215 16.49 -7.54 -33.60
CA SER A 215 16.65 -8.67 -32.69
C SER A 215 17.00 -8.21 -31.26
N VAL A 216 17.91 -7.24 -31.14
CA VAL A 216 18.27 -6.64 -29.84
C VAL A 216 17.08 -5.92 -29.22
N ALA A 217 16.34 -5.12 -29.99
CA ALA A 217 15.15 -4.42 -29.51
C ALA A 217 14.06 -5.39 -29.01
N ARG A 218 13.84 -6.51 -29.73
CA ARG A 218 12.89 -7.56 -29.33
C ARG A 218 13.32 -8.27 -28.05
N ASN A 219 14.61 -8.58 -27.90
CA ASN A 219 15.12 -9.19 -26.68
C ASN A 219 14.93 -8.25 -25.49
N ARG A 220 15.25 -6.97 -25.64
CA ARG A 220 15.00 -5.94 -24.61
C ARG A 220 13.52 -5.81 -24.25
N ALA A 221 12.62 -5.81 -25.23
CA ALA A 221 11.18 -5.79 -24.98
C ALA A 221 10.71 -7.04 -24.21
N ARG A 222 11.30 -8.20 -24.49
CA ARG A 222 11.02 -9.44 -23.76
C ARG A 222 11.52 -9.38 -22.32
N ASP A 223 12.74 -8.90 -22.11
CA ASP A 223 13.34 -8.74 -20.79
C ASP A 223 12.54 -7.74 -19.95
N LEU A 224 12.11 -6.64 -20.56
CA LEU A 224 11.23 -5.67 -19.93
C LEU A 224 9.92 -6.35 -19.51
N ASN A 225 9.25 -7.08 -20.40
CA ASN A 225 8.01 -7.79 -20.04
C ASN A 225 8.17 -8.72 -18.83
N ILE A 226 9.31 -9.43 -18.72
CA ILE A 226 9.59 -10.30 -17.57
C ILE A 226 9.70 -9.48 -16.27
N VAL A 227 10.41 -8.35 -16.30
CA VAL A 227 10.55 -7.47 -15.13
C VAL A 227 9.18 -6.90 -14.72
N LEU A 228 8.37 -6.54 -15.70
CA LEU A 228 7.03 -6.00 -15.49
C LEU A 228 6.05 -7.02 -14.92
N ASP A 229 6.08 -8.26 -15.40
CA ASP A 229 5.25 -9.33 -14.85
C ASP A 229 5.63 -9.58 -13.37
N ARG A 230 6.92 -9.56 -13.04
CA ARG A 230 7.37 -9.62 -11.62
C ARG A 230 6.89 -8.44 -10.78
N ALA A 231 6.91 -7.23 -11.34
CA ALA A 231 6.43 -6.04 -10.64
C ALA A 231 4.91 -6.13 -10.35
N ARG A 232 4.14 -6.71 -11.28
CA ARG A 232 2.71 -6.97 -11.07
C ARG A 232 2.48 -8.03 -10.00
N ASP A 233 3.24 -9.12 -10.04
CA ASP A 233 3.15 -10.19 -9.04
C ASP A 233 3.45 -9.63 -7.63
N LEU A 234 4.51 -8.82 -7.50
CA LEU A 234 4.86 -8.16 -6.23
C LEU A 234 3.76 -7.20 -5.74
N ALA A 235 3.20 -6.39 -6.64
CA ALA A 235 2.12 -5.48 -6.28
C ALA A 235 0.87 -6.25 -5.81
N HIS A 236 0.57 -7.38 -6.44
CA HIS A 236 -0.54 -8.24 -6.04
C HIS A 236 -0.28 -8.90 -4.67
N ASP A 237 0.94 -9.38 -4.43
CA ASP A 237 1.33 -9.95 -3.14
C ASP A 237 1.23 -8.90 -2.01
N MET A 238 1.67 -7.66 -2.27
CA MET A 238 1.53 -6.55 -1.33
C MET A 238 0.07 -6.21 -1.01
N ASP A 239 -0.80 -6.18 -2.02
CA ASP A 239 -2.23 -5.94 -1.85
C ASP A 239 -2.87 -7.02 -0.96
N ARG A 240 -2.52 -8.29 -1.23
CA ARG A 240 -2.97 -9.43 -0.43
C ARG A 240 -2.49 -9.36 1.01
N ASP A 241 -1.23 -8.98 1.22
CA ASP A 241 -0.65 -8.85 2.56
C ASP A 241 -1.27 -7.68 3.34
N LEU A 242 -1.61 -6.57 2.65
CA LEU A 242 -2.33 -5.46 3.24
C LEU A 242 -3.76 -5.85 3.65
N ASP A 243 -4.48 -6.57 2.78
CA ASP A 243 -5.80 -7.11 3.10
C ASP A 243 -5.76 -8.07 4.29
N ARG A 244 -4.72 -8.91 4.36
CA ARG A 244 -4.48 -9.77 5.52
C ARG A 244 -4.21 -8.96 6.78
N ALA A 245 -3.38 -7.91 6.70
CA ALA A 245 -3.09 -7.03 7.83
C ALA A 245 -4.36 -6.34 8.35
N ARG A 246 -5.25 -5.90 7.44
CA ARG A 246 -6.56 -5.33 7.79
C ARG A 246 -7.46 -6.33 8.48
N ALA A 247 -7.57 -7.55 7.94
CA ALA A 247 -8.38 -8.60 8.55
C ALA A 247 -7.90 -8.90 9.99
N LEU A 248 -6.58 -8.96 10.19
CA LEU A 248 -6.00 -9.13 11.52
C LEU A 248 -6.24 -7.93 12.44
N ALA A 249 -6.14 -6.70 11.93
CA ALA A 249 -6.41 -5.49 12.69
C ALA A 249 -7.88 -5.40 13.13
N LEU A 250 -8.83 -5.81 12.28
CA LEU A 250 -10.25 -5.92 12.63
C LEU A 250 -10.48 -6.94 13.76
N VAL A 251 -9.87 -8.12 13.66
CA VAL A 251 -9.93 -9.12 14.73
C VAL A 251 -9.32 -8.58 16.03
N LEU A 252 -8.22 -7.84 15.94
CA LEU A 252 -7.61 -7.18 17.10
C LEU A 252 -8.57 -6.18 17.75
N VAL A 253 -9.27 -5.37 16.96
CA VAL A 253 -10.30 -4.45 17.46
C VAL A 253 -11.41 -5.19 18.19
N ASP A 254 -11.90 -6.31 17.66
CA ASP A 254 -12.92 -7.11 18.35
C ASP A 254 -12.38 -7.69 19.66
N VAL A 255 -11.14 -8.17 19.69
CA VAL A 255 -10.50 -8.65 20.92
C VAL A 255 -10.36 -7.51 21.94
N ARG A 256 -9.93 -6.32 21.51
CA ARG A 256 -9.78 -5.15 22.39
C ARG A 256 -11.13 -4.61 22.89
N ALA A 257 -12.15 -4.59 22.05
CA ALA A 257 -13.52 -4.26 22.45
C ALA A 257 -14.03 -5.22 23.53
N ASN A 258 -13.83 -6.52 23.34
CA ASN A 258 -14.17 -7.51 24.35
C ASN A 258 -13.37 -7.35 25.66
N GLN A 259 -12.10 -6.95 25.59
CA GLN A 259 -11.30 -6.65 26.78
C GLN A 259 -11.85 -5.45 27.56
N VAL A 260 -12.27 -4.38 26.88
CA VAL A 260 -12.96 -3.24 27.51
C VAL A 260 -14.26 -3.71 28.17
N GLY A 261 -15.09 -4.49 27.47
CA GLY A 261 -16.31 -5.05 28.03
C GLY A 261 -16.09 -5.90 29.28
N ARG A 262 -15.03 -6.72 29.28
CA ARG A 262 -14.62 -7.51 30.45
C ARG A 262 -14.12 -6.63 31.61
N ALA A 263 -13.32 -5.62 31.34
CA ALA A 263 -12.85 -4.67 32.36
C ALA A 263 -14.04 -3.96 33.02
N ILE A 264 -14.98 -3.45 32.22
CA ILE A 264 -16.24 -2.87 32.71
C ILE A 264 -17.00 -3.88 33.58
N GLY A 265 -17.13 -5.13 33.11
CA GLY A 265 -17.85 -6.16 33.85
C GLY A 265 -17.21 -6.55 35.18
N LEU A 266 -15.89 -6.53 35.27
CA LEU A 266 -15.17 -6.73 36.53
C LEU A 266 -15.44 -5.59 37.53
N VAL A 267 -15.42 -4.35 37.06
CA VAL A 267 -15.69 -3.17 37.90
C VAL A 267 -17.14 -3.14 38.38
N LEU A 268 -18.10 -3.41 37.49
CA LEU A 268 -19.52 -3.46 37.81
C LEU A 268 -19.96 -4.76 38.51
N ARG A 269 -19.06 -5.75 38.63
CA ARG A 269 -19.36 -7.13 39.09
C ARG A 269 -20.53 -7.77 38.35
N TRP A 270 -20.62 -7.47 37.05
CA TRP A 270 -21.69 -7.91 36.16
C TRP A 270 -21.06 -8.36 34.85
N GLU A 271 -21.34 -9.59 34.41
CA GLU A 271 -21.00 -10.00 33.04
C GLU A 271 -21.80 -9.21 32.01
N LEU A 272 -21.10 -8.36 31.27
CA LEU A 272 -21.67 -7.69 30.11
C LEU A 272 -21.74 -8.62 28.90
N PRO A 273 -22.80 -8.51 28.07
CA PRO A 273 -22.82 -9.16 26.78
C PRO A 273 -21.67 -8.64 25.90
N ALA A 274 -21.21 -9.47 24.94
CA ALA A 274 -20.21 -9.05 23.98
C ALA A 274 -20.66 -7.79 23.23
N LEU A 275 -19.83 -6.75 23.28
CA LEU A 275 -20.09 -5.46 22.66
C LEU A 275 -19.17 -5.25 21.48
N ASP A 276 -19.74 -4.78 20.38
CA ASP A 276 -18.96 -4.16 19.32
C ASP A 276 -18.39 -2.82 19.81
N LYS A 277 -17.36 -2.35 19.11
CA LYS A 277 -16.70 -1.08 19.37
C LYS A 277 -17.66 0.11 19.46
N ASP A 278 -18.60 0.24 18.52
CA ASP A 278 -19.43 1.44 18.42
C ASP A 278 -20.41 1.51 19.59
N SER A 279 -20.93 0.36 20.00
CA SER A 279 -21.72 0.22 21.23
C SER A 279 -20.92 0.58 22.49
N LEU A 280 -19.65 0.20 22.59
CA LEU A 280 -18.77 0.58 23.70
C LEU A 280 -18.50 2.08 23.74
N HIS A 281 -18.19 2.69 22.59
CA HIS A 281 -18.00 4.14 22.51
C HIS A 281 -19.27 4.88 22.90
N ALA A 282 -20.45 4.46 22.40
CA ALA A 282 -21.72 5.07 22.79
C ALA A 282 -21.99 4.92 24.29
N PHE A 283 -21.72 3.73 24.87
CA PHE A 283 -21.89 3.49 26.29
C PHE A 283 -20.94 4.32 27.17
N LEU A 284 -19.70 4.55 26.75
CA LEU A 284 -18.75 5.33 27.57
C LEU A 284 -18.80 6.83 27.30
N ASN A 285 -19.35 7.28 26.17
CA ASN A 285 -19.28 8.67 25.74
C ASN A 285 -20.65 9.35 25.56
N ASP A 286 -21.76 8.64 25.39
CA ASP A 286 -23.06 9.29 25.16
C ASP A 286 -23.84 9.52 26.48
N PHE A 287 -23.87 10.77 26.91
CA PHE A 287 -24.57 11.27 28.10
C PHE A 287 -25.67 12.27 27.75
N THR A 288 -26.14 12.30 26.49
CA THR A 288 -27.09 13.31 25.99
C THR A 288 -28.41 13.38 26.75
N THR A 289 -28.80 12.34 27.48
CA THR A 289 -30.01 12.26 28.30
C THR A 289 -29.74 11.94 29.78
N ALA A 290 -28.48 12.03 30.21
CA ALA A 290 -28.03 11.58 31.52
C ALA A 290 -28.23 12.61 32.63
N ASP A 291 -28.60 12.14 33.82
CA ASP A 291 -28.52 12.93 35.05
C ASP A 291 -27.19 12.62 35.76
N LEU A 292 -26.27 13.59 35.73
CA LEU A 292 -24.97 13.53 36.39
C LEU A 292 -24.91 14.49 37.59
N SER A 293 -26.04 15.05 38.05
CA SER A 293 -26.05 16.09 39.10
C SER A 293 -25.39 15.68 40.42
N SER A 294 -25.35 14.38 40.71
CA SER A 294 -24.69 13.79 41.88
C SER A 294 -23.34 13.13 41.58
N ALA A 295 -22.81 13.24 40.36
CA ALA A 295 -21.56 12.61 39.99
C ALA A 295 -20.34 13.37 40.55
N GLU A 296 -19.39 12.63 41.11
CA GLU A 296 -18.08 13.16 41.50
C GLU A 296 -17.16 13.15 40.28
N LEU A 297 -16.99 14.31 39.65
CA LEU A 297 -16.25 14.42 38.39
C LEU A 297 -14.79 14.88 38.56
N GLY A 298 -14.28 14.97 39.80
CA GLY A 298 -12.91 15.42 40.06
C GLY A 298 -11.87 14.49 39.43
N GLY A 299 -11.10 15.02 38.46
CA GLY A 299 -10.05 14.26 37.76
C GLY A 299 -10.55 13.30 36.68
N VAL A 300 -11.84 13.33 36.35
CA VAL A 300 -12.41 12.57 35.23
C VAL A 300 -12.02 13.26 33.92
N ASP A 301 -11.55 12.47 32.95
CA ASP A 301 -11.34 12.92 31.58
C ASP A 301 -12.67 12.99 30.81
N LEU A 302 -13.05 14.20 30.41
CA LEU A 302 -14.27 14.48 29.66
C LEU A 302 -14.06 14.43 28.14
N ASP A 303 -12.85 14.19 27.65
CA ASP A 303 -12.58 14.16 26.21
C ASP A 303 -13.48 13.16 25.48
N GLY A 304 -14.09 13.61 24.38
CA GLY A 304 -15.01 12.79 23.58
C GLY A 304 -16.41 12.60 24.18
N VAL A 305 -16.70 13.13 25.38
CA VAL A 305 -18.03 13.04 25.99
C VAL A 305 -19.04 13.82 25.15
N ARG A 306 -20.10 13.12 24.74
CA ARG A 306 -21.25 13.67 24.02
C ARG A 306 -22.36 13.99 25.01
N TRP A 307 -22.80 15.24 25.04
CA TRP A 307 -23.79 15.74 25.98
C TRP A 307 -24.79 16.67 25.29
N SER A 308 -25.94 16.92 25.91
CA SER A 308 -26.93 17.86 25.37
C SER A 308 -27.25 18.94 26.39
N GLU A 309 -27.45 20.17 25.91
CA GLU A 309 -27.73 21.33 26.77
C GLU A 309 -28.99 21.15 27.61
N ARG A 310 -29.98 20.38 27.11
CA ARG A 310 -31.28 20.21 27.76
C ARG A 310 -31.48 18.86 28.44
N GLY A 311 -30.74 17.84 28.00
CA GLY A 311 -30.91 16.47 28.46
C GLY A 311 -29.84 16.00 29.43
N THR A 312 -28.65 16.62 29.43
CA THR A 312 -27.58 16.30 30.39
C THR A 312 -27.67 17.24 31.59
N LYS A 313 -27.84 16.69 32.80
CA LYS A 313 -27.75 17.49 34.04
C LYS A 313 -26.37 17.35 34.63
N TRP A 314 -25.61 18.43 34.67
CA TRP A 314 -24.27 18.44 35.25
C TRP A 314 -24.29 18.72 36.77
N PRO A 315 -23.28 18.27 37.52
CA PRO A 315 -23.09 18.71 38.90
C PRO A 315 -22.97 20.24 39.00
N PRO A 316 -23.34 20.86 40.14
CA PRO A 316 -23.24 22.30 40.34
C PRO A 316 -21.81 22.87 40.21
N VAL A 317 -20.79 22.02 40.37
CA VAL A 317 -19.37 22.39 40.28
C VAL A 317 -18.89 22.56 38.83
N VAL A 318 -19.64 22.06 37.84
CA VAL A 318 -19.27 22.19 36.42
C VAL A 318 -19.87 23.46 35.84
N ASP A 319 -19.03 24.37 35.36
CA ASP A 319 -19.47 25.50 34.54
C ASP A 319 -19.80 25.01 33.11
N VAL A 320 -21.10 24.95 32.82
CA VAL A 320 -21.63 24.50 31.53
C VAL A 320 -21.25 25.45 30.38
N GLU A 321 -21.10 26.75 30.65
CA GLU A 321 -20.71 27.70 29.60
C GLU A 321 -19.22 27.56 29.26
N ALA A 322 -18.36 27.35 30.25
CA ALA A 322 -16.96 26.98 30.02
C ALA A 322 -16.85 25.64 29.24
N LEU A 323 -17.68 24.65 29.58
CA LEU A 323 -17.71 23.36 28.89
C LEU A 323 -18.13 23.48 27.41
N LYS A 324 -19.05 24.41 27.08
CA LYS A 324 -19.42 24.70 25.68
C LYS A 324 -18.24 25.24 24.88
N ILE A 325 -17.41 26.10 25.45
CA ILE A 325 -16.23 26.67 24.78
C ILE A 325 -15.24 25.57 24.37
N LEU A 326 -15.10 24.54 25.22
CA LEU A 326 -14.24 23.38 24.97
C LEU A 326 -14.90 22.29 24.11
N SER A 327 -16.18 22.45 23.76
CA SER A 327 -16.94 21.47 22.99
C SER A 327 -17.20 21.93 21.56
N ALA A 328 -17.37 20.96 20.64
CA ALA A 328 -17.93 21.20 19.31
C ALA A 328 -19.41 20.80 19.29
N GLU A 329 -20.28 21.64 18.73
CA GLU A 329 -21.66 21.24 18.46
C GLU A 329 -21.70 20.25 17.28
N THR A 330 -22.40 19.12 17.43
CA THR A 330 -22.46 18.09 16.38
C THR A 330 -23.80 17.33 16.40
N PRO A 331 -24.64 17.46 15.35
CA PRO A 331 -24.56 18.40 14.22
C PRO A 331 -24.78 19.87 14.62
N PRO A 332 -24.36 20.86 13.81
CA PRO A 332 -24.64 22.28 14.08
C PRO A 332 -26.15 22.56 14.25
N GLY A 333 -26.52 23.32 15.28
CA GLY A 333 -27.91 23.63 15.64
C GLY A 333 -28.68 22.52 16.39
N SER A 334 -28.04 21.38 16.68
CA SER A 334 -28.67 20.26 17.41
C SER A 334 -28.69 20.43 18.93
N LYS A 335 -27.94 21.39 19.47
CA LYS A 335 -27.67 21.56 20.91
C LYS A 335 -27.06 20.33 21.57
N THR A 336 -26.46 19.46 20.75
CA THR A 336 -25.68 18.31 21.17
C THR A 336 -24.21 18.65 20.94
N TRP A 337 -23.40 18.43 21.96
CA TRP A 337 -22.03 18.88 22.05
C TRP A 337 -21.12 17.69 22.29
N ILE A 338 -19.91 17.72 21.73
CA ILE A 338 -18.85 16.74 21.97
C ILE A 338 -17.64 17.51 22.51
N VAL A 339 -17.13 17.12 23.68
CA VAL A 339 -15.93 17.71 24.28
C VAL A 339 -14.71 17.38 23.41
N ARG A 340 -13.92 18.39 23.03
CA ARG A 340 -12.75 18.22 22.15
C ARG A 340 -11.56 17.68 22.94
N SER A 341 -10.79 16.78 22.31
CA SER A 341 -9.59 16.21 22.93
C SER A 341 -8.50 17.25 23.18
N GLY A 342 -7.93 17.26 24.39
CA GLY A 342 -6.69 17.96 24.72
C GLY A 342 -6.74 19.10 25.74
N THR A 343 -7.89 19.43 26.35
CA THR A 343 -7.99 20.59 27.26
C THR A 343 -9.02 20.49 28.39
N ALA A 344 -9.68 19.35 28.63
CA ALA A 344 -10.81 19.29 29.56
C ALA A 344 -10.61 18.31 30.73
N THR A 345 -9.59 18.53 31.55
CA THR A 345 -9.58 17.97 32.91
C THR A 345 -10.40 18.87 33.82
N ILE A 346 -11.27 18.33 34.69
CA ILE A 346 -12.12 19.15 35.58
C ILE A 346 -11.33 20.10 36.51
N ARG A 347 -10.03 19.85 36.70
CA ARG A 347 -9.13 20.79 37.37
C ARG A 347 -9.08 22.16 36.68
N ASP A 348 -9.20 22.20 35.36
CA ASP A 348 -9.18 23.42 34.55
C ASP A 348 -10.48 24.25 34.71
N PHE A 349 -11.55 23.63 35.20
CA PHE A 349 -12.87 24.27 35.41
C PHE A 349 -12.98 24.93 36.79
N VAL A 350 -12.12 24.56 37.75
CA VAL A 350 -12.09 25.16 39.10
C VAL A 350 -11.25 26.45 39.13
N GLU A 351 -10.35 26.65 38.15
CA GLU A 351 -9.45 27.82 38.09
C GLU A 351 -9.99 29.01 37.28
N LEU A 352 -11.22 28.92 36.74
CA LEU A 352 -11.86 29.96 35.91
C LEU A 352 -12.88 30.85 36.65
N VAL A 353 -12.96 30.74 37.99
CA VAL A 353 -13.76 31.62 38.88
C VAL A 353 -12.84 32.61 39.58
#